data_AF-A0A355GSV7-F1
#
_entry.id   AF-A0A355GSV7-F1
#
_cell.length_a   1.000
_cell.length_b   1.000
_cell.length_c   1.000
_cell.angle_alpha   90.00
_cell.angle_beta   90.00
_cell.angle_gamma   90.00
#
_symmetry.space_group_name_H-M   'P 1'
#
loop_
_entity.id
_entity.type
_entity.pdbx_description
1 polymer ?
#
loop_
_entity_poly.entity_id
_entity_poly.type
_entity_poly.pdbx_seq_one_letter_code
_entity_poly.pdbx_strand_id
1 'polypeptide(L)' 'MAGLKSVAPKAAPLDMVARTGNEVMAEAMRQINPDVVAAYPITPATEVVQIFAGFVADGLVDT' A
#
# COMPACT_ATOMS: atom_id res chain seq x y z
N MET A 1 25.44 27.51 28.19
CA MET A 1 25.09 26.47 27.20
C MET A 1 24.38 25.33 27.91
N ALA A 2 23.05 25.30 27.89
CA ALA A 2 22.26 24.17 28.37
C ALA A 2 21.13 23.97 27.36
N GLY A 3 21.01 22.73 26.90
CA GLY A 3 20.34 22.34 25.66
C GLY A 3 18.89 22.80 25.54
N LEU A 4 18.60 23.38 24.38
CA LEU A 4 17.27 23.53 23.83
C LEU A 4 16.73 22.12 23.59
N LYS A 5 15.99 21.57 24.56
CA LYS A 5 15.15 20.41 24.31
C LYS A 5 14.04 20.87 23.37
N SER A 6 14.28 20.66 22.08
CA SER A 6 13.25 20.69 21.04
C SER A 6 12.18 19.67 21.42
N VAL A 7 11.12 20.14 22.08
CA VAL A 7 9.88 19.39 22.24
C VAL A 7 9.21 19.42 20.88
N ALA A 8 9.63 18.51 20.00
CA ALA A 8 8.82 18.16 18.84
C ALA A 8 7.46 17.69 19.37
N PRO A 9 6.33 18.17 18.81
CA PRO A 9 5.03 17.74 19.25
C PRO A 9 4.94 16.23 19.00
N LYS A 10 4.65 15.47 20.05
CA LYS A 10 4.25 14.06 19.93
C LYS A 10 2.99 14.06 19.07
N ALA A 11 3.15 13.77 17.77
CA ALA A 11 2.04 13.60 16.86
C ALA A 11 1.05 12.62 17.51
N ALA A 12 -0.23 12.98 17.54
CA ALA A 12 -1.30 12.03 17.81
C ALA A 12 -1.05 10.76 16.98
N PRO A 13 -1.36 9.55 17.46
CA PRO A 13 -1.16 8.36 16.67
C PRO A 13 -1.95 8.55 15.38
N LEU A 14 -1.24 8.82 14.29
CA LEU A 14 -1.79 8.59 12.97
C LEU A 14 -2.10 7.10 12.98
N ASP A 15 -3.29 6.70 12.53
CA ASP A 15 -3.67 5.29 12.34
C ASP A 15 -2.78 4.69 11.24
N MET A 16 -1.50 4.51 11.56
CA MET A 16 -0.43 4.15 10.67
C MET A 16 -0.38 2.64 10.64
N VAL A 17 -0.91 2.07 9.57
CA VAL A 17 -0.94 0.63 9.36
C VAL A 17 0.37 0.19 8.71
N ALA A 18 1.11 -0.71 9.34
CA ALA A 18 2.27 -1.33 8.74
C ALA A 18 1.83 -2.38 7.70
N ARG A 19 2.30 -2.23 6.45
CA ARG A 19 2.04 -3.12 5.32
C ARG A 19 3.34 -3.37 4.55
N THR A 20 3.42 -4.48 3.83
CA THR A 20 4.54 -4.74 2.91
C THR A 20 4.47 -3.80 1.71
N GLY A 21 5.60 -3.57 1.03
CA GLY A 21 5.62 -2.72 -0.17
C GLY A 21 4.69 -3.24 -1.27
N ASN A 22 4.58 -4.56 -1.41
CA ASN A 22 3.71 -5.19 -2.38
C ASN A 22 2.22 -4.99 -2.06
N GLU A 23 1.85 -5.08 -0.78
CA GLU A 23 0.48 -4.81 -0.31
C GLU A 23 0.08 -3.35 -0.51
N VAL A 24 0.98 -2.39 -0.22
CA VAL A 24 0.71 -0.97 -0.44
C VAL A 24 0.49 -0.68 -1.93
N MET A 25 1.28 -1.31 -2.79
CA MET A 25 1.13 -1.13 -4.23
C MET A 25 -0.18 -1.73 -4.75
N ALA A 26 -0.56 -2.92 -4.29
CA ALA A 26 -1.83 -3.54 -4.65
C ALA A 26 -3.04 -2.75 -4.12
N GLU A 27 -2.97 -2.21 -2.90
CA GLU A 27 -4.01 -1.34 -2.32
C GLU A 27 -4.15 -0.02 -3.09
N ALA A 28 -3.02 0.56 -3.54
CA ALA A 28 -3.04 1.72 -4.41
C ALA A 28 -3.68 1.39 -5.77
N MET A 29 -3.37 0.23 -6.36
CA MET A 29 -4.01 -0.24 -7.58
C MET A 29 -5.52 -0.43 -7.39
N ARG A 30 -5.95 -0.99 -6.26
CA ARG A 30 -7.39 -1.12 -5.90
C ARG A 30 -8.08 0.25 -5.92
N GLN A 31 -7.46 1.28 -5.34
CA GLN A 31 -8.02 2.64 -5.31
C GLN A 31 -8.07 3.30 -6.70
N ILE A 32 -7.09 2.99 -7.56
CA ILE A 32 -7.04 3.48 -8.95
C ILE A 32 -8.11 2.80 -9.81
N ASN A 33 -8.50 1.56 -9.49
CA ASN A 33 -9.47 0.75 -10.23
C ASN A 33 -9.10 0.62 -11.73
N PRO A 34 -7.92 0.07 -12.07
CA PRO A 34 -7.48 0.00 -13.45
C PRO A 34 -8.32 -0.99 -14.25
N ASP A 35 -8.75 -0.61 -15.46
CA ASP A 35 -9.51 -1.48 -16.38
C ASP A 35 -8.72 -2.68 -16.92
N VAL A 36 -7.40 -2.56 -17.01
CA VAL A 36 -6.51 -3.62 -17.51
C VAL A 36 -5.18 -3.57 -16.76
N VAL A 37 -4.71 -4.73 -16.30
CA VAL A 37 -3.38 -4.89 -15.69
C VAL A 37 -2.52 -5.80 -16.55
N ALA A 38 -1.45 -5.24 -17.13
CA ALA A 38 -0.42 -6.03 -17.79
C ALA A 38 0.57 -6.56 -16.74
N ALA A 39 0.55 -7.86 -16.49
CA ALA A 39 1.44 -8.52 -15.54
C ALA A 39 2.49 -9.37 -16.25
N TYR A 40 3.76 -9.17 -15.90
CA TYR A 40 4.86 -10.06 -16.29
C TYR A 40 5.48 -10.66 -15.01
N PRO A 41 5.30 -11.98 -14.75
CA PRO A 41 5.78 -12.59 -13.51
C PRO A 41 7.31 -12.53 -13.38
N ILE A 42 7.80 -11.84 -12.35
CA ILE A 42 9.21 -11.82 -11.94
C ILE A 42 9.33 -11.54 -10.44
N THR A 43 10.32 -12.12 -9.77
CA THR A 43 10.60 -11.85 -8.35
C THR A 43 11.19 -10.45 -8.19
N PRO A 44 10.70 -9.59 -7.27
CA PRO A 44 9.70 -9.83 -6.21
C PRO A 44 8.26 -9.32 -6.52
N ALA A 45 7.99 -8.86 -7.73
CA ALA A 45 6.75 -8.14 -8.08
C ALA A 45 5.53 -9.05 -8.31
N THR A 46 5.74 -10.37 -8.48
CA THR A 46 4.65 -11.34 -8.68
C THR A 46 3.53 -11.24 -7.63
N GLU A 47 3.90 -10.96 -6.38
CA GLU A 47 2.96 -10.89 -5.25
C GLU A 47 1.96 -9.72 -5.37
N VAL A 48 2.36 -8.60 -5.97
CA VAL A 48 1.48 -7.43 -6.16
C VAL A 48 0.25 -7.80 -6.99
N VAL A 49 0.48 -8.50 -8.10
CA VAL A 49 -0.59 -8.92 -9.02
C VAL A 49 -1.47 -9.99 -8.38
N GLN A 50 -0.87 -10.89 -7.58
CA GLN A 50 -1.63 -11.89 -6.83
C GLN A 50 -2.57 -11.27 -5.80
N ILE A 51 -2.09 -10.28 -5.04
CA ILE A 51 -2.92 -9.55 -4.06
C ILE A 51 -4.01 -8.76 -4.79
N PHE A 52 -3.67 -8.05 -5.89
CA PHE A 52 -4.64 -7.29 -6.66
C PHE A 52 -5.74 -8.16 -7.28
N ALA A 53 -5.40 -9.34 -7.80
CA ALA A 53 -6.37 -10.30 -8.31
C ALA A 53 -7.36 -10.77 -7.22
N GLY A 54 -6.94 -10.82 -5.96
CA GLY A 54 -7.84 -11.04 -4.82
C GLY A 54 -8.88 -9.93 -4.69
N PHE A 55 -8.48 -8.66 -4.81
CA PHE A 55 -9.41 -7.53 -4.75
C PHE A 55 -10.42 -7.51 -5.90
N VAL A 56 -10.03 -7.96 -7.09
CA VAL A 56 -10.95 -8.17 -8.23
C VAL A 56 -11.93 -9.30 -7.89
N ALA A 57 -11.45 -10.44 -7.38
CA ALA A 57 -12.29 -11.57 -7.01
C ALA A 57 -13.29 -11.24 -5.88
N ASP A 58 -12.89 -10.37 -4.94
CA ASP A 58 -13.74 -9.87 -3.85
C ASP A 58 -14.74 -8.78 -4.30
N GLY A 59 -14.70 -8.36 -5.57
CA GLY A 59 -15.56 -7.31 -6.11
C GLY A 59 -15.27 -5.93 -5.54
N LEU A 60 -14.07 -5.71 -5.00
CA LEU A 60 -13.60 -4.41 -4.48
C LEU A 60 -13.04 -3.50 -5.58
N VAL A 61 -13.02 -4.01 -6.81
CA VAL A 61 -12.54 -3.41 -8.06
C VAL A 61 -13.55 -3.84 -9.13
N ASP A 62 -13.94 -2.94 -10.02
CA ASP A 62 -15.05 -3.18 -10.97
C ASP A 62 -14.64 -4.01 -12.20
N THR A 63 -13.36 -4.40 -12.28
CA THR A 63 -12.75 -5.02 -13.46
C THR A 63 -13.12 -6.48 -13.69
#